data_AF-A0ABD7S427-F1
#
_entry.id   AF-A0ABD7S427-F1
#
_cell.length_a   1.000
_cell.length_b   1.000
_cell.length_c   1.000
_cell.angle_alpha   90.00
_cell.angle_beta   90.00
_cell.angle_gamma   90.00
#
_symmetry.space_group_name_H-M   'P 1'
#
loop_
_entity.id
_entity.type
_entity.pdbx_description
1 polymer ?
#
loop_
_entity_poly.entity_id
_entity_poly.type
_entity_poly.pdbx_seq_one_letter_code
_entity_poly.pdbx_strand_id
1 'polypeptide(L)'
;MRALALASIAALAVTACKKEAPAPTAAAAPAALTAPAKDDNAGWKKYLQEVVGQNLGTTTNSPFLYYLPPESDAEFAGSYERQLESVKTALARGVQPGNMLAFGSSASSKMADLIDAAFKDVAPDSMKGVRVLFIGNAVDNARVQTIVQPKGAEYIFVEAK
;
A
#
# COMPACT_ATOMS: atom_id res chain seq x y z
N MET A 1 -55.64 55.65 23.09
CA MET A 1 -55.64 56.22 21.73
C MET A 1 -54.98 55.21 20.80
N ARG A 2 -55.70 54.82 19.73
CA ARG A 2 -55.27 54.47 18.36
C ARG A 2 -53.95 53.66 18.22
N ALA A 3 -54.04 52.38 17.85
CA ALA A 3 -53.97 51.84 16.48
C ALA A 3 -52.53 51.88 15.93
N LEU A 4 -51.96 50.86 15.27
CA LEU A 4 -52.45 50.04 14.17
C LEU A 4 -51.51 48.82 14.01
N ALA A 5 -52.00 47.79 13.36
CA ALA A 5 -51.32 46.52 13.06
C ALA A 5 -50.09 46.63 12.15
N LEU A 6 -49.18 45.67 12.28
CA LEU A 6 -48.50 45.04 11.13
C LEU A 6 -48.10 43.61 11.53
N ALA A 7 -48.87 42.67 10.97
CA ALA A 7 -48.64 41.24 11.02
C ALA A 7 -47.53 40.88 10.03
N SER A 8 -46.52 40.15 10.50
CA SER A 8 -45.57 39.43 9.65
C SER A 8 -45.49 38.00 10.17
N ILE A 9 -46.19 37.11 9.46
CA ILE A 9 -46.18 35.67 9.66
C ILE A 9 -44.79 35.16 9.26
N ALA A 10 -44.00 34.69 10.23
CA ALA A 10 -42.82 33.87 9.97
C ALA A 10 -43.13 32.44 10.46
N ALA A 11 -43.03 31.51 9.52
CA ALA A 11 -43.47 30.14 9.62
C ALA A 11 -42.84 29.38 10.80
N LEU A 12 -43.68 28.55 11.44
CA LEU A 12 -43.27 27.46 12.31
C LEU A 12 -42.41 26.46 11.51
N ALA A 13 -41.19 26.20 11.95
CA ALA A 13 -40.48 24.97 11.66
C ALA A 13 -40.05 24.33 12.98
N VAL A 14 -40.70 23.22 13.27
CA VAL A 14 -40.63 22.37 14.46
C VAL A 14 -39.19 21.94 14.74
N THR A 15 -38.68 22.24 15.94
CA THR A 15 -37.46 21.62 16.49
C THR A 15 -37.77 20.17 16.86
N ALA A 16 -37.42 19.23 15.99
CA ALA A 16 -37.45 17.79 16.28
C ALA A 16 -36.02 17.24 16.28
N CYS A 17 -35.54 16.88 17.47
CA CYS A 17 -34.29 16.16 17.72
C CYS A 17 -34.13 14.95 16.79
N LYS A 18 -33.03 14.86 16.05
CA LYS A 18 -32.39 13.59 15.70
C LYS A 18 -30.90 13.70 16.01
N LYS A 19 -30.47 12.82 16.90
CA LYS A 19 -29.09 12.57 17.30
C LYS A 19 -28.36 12.01 16.09
N GLU A 20 -27.50 12.82 15.48
CA GLU A 20 -26.65 12.39 14.38
C GLU A 20 -25.52 11.54 14.97
N ALA A 21 -25.57 10.23 14.71
CA ALA A 21 -24.43 9.36 14.94
C ALA A 21 -23.31 9.82 14.00
N PRO A 22 -22.05 9.89 14.46
CA PRO A 22 -20.95 10.22 13.56
C PRO A 22 -20.93 9.16 12.46
N ALA A 23 -21.08 9.61 11.21
CA ALA A 23 -20.78 8.77 10.07
C ALA A 23 -19.37 8.20 10.27
N PRO A 24 -19.12 6.91 9.93
CA PRO A 24 -17.76 6.41 9.95
C PRO A 24 -16.93 7.33 9.07
N THR A 25 -15.97 8.02 9.69
CA THR A 25 -14.91 8.72 8.98
C THR A 25 -14.37 7.73 7.95
N ALA A 26 -14.68 7.95 6.68
CA ALA A 26 -13.93 7.36 5.60
C ALA A 26 -12.50 7.82 5.87
N ALA A 27 -11.62 6.87 6.17
CA ALA A 27 -10.20 7.15 6.34
C ALA A 27 -9.77 8.00 5.14
N ALA A 28 -9.24 9.20 5.41
CA ALA A 28 -8.78 10.10 4.37
C ALA A 28 -7.82 9.33 3.45
N ALA A 29 -8.04 9.41 2.14
CA ALA A 29 -7.13 8.81 1.17
C ALA A 29 -5.71 9.35 1.46
N PRO A 30 -4.68 8.48 1.50
CA PRO A 30 -3.32 8.92 1.76
C PRO A 30 -2.90 10.02 0.78
N ALA A 31 -2.11 10.99 1.26
CA ALA A 31 -1.58 12.04 0.40
C ALA A 31 -0.78 11.41 -0.75
N ALA A 32 -1.08 11.81 -1.97
CA ALA A 32 -0.40 11.29 -3.16
C ALA A 32 1.10 11.64 -3.09
N LEU A 33 1.93 10.63 -2.92
CA LEU A 33 3.39 10.75 -2.97
C LEU A 33 3.84 10.72 -4.43
N THR A 34 4.86 11.52 -4.75
CA THR A 34 5.47 11.55 -6.08
C THR A 34 6.72 10.69 -6.08
N ALA A 35 6.82 9.78 -7.03
CA ALA A 35 7.98 8.93 -7.22
C ALA A 35 9.22 9.77 -7.63
N PRO A 36 10.39 9.50 -7.06
CA PRO A 36 11.64 10.12 -7.46
C PRO A 36 12.08 9.74 -8.89
N ALA A 37 13.10 10.43 -9.40
CA ALA A 37 13.75 10.05 -10.66
C ALA A 37 14.27 8.60 -10.61
N LYS A 38 14.29 7.91 -11.76
CA LYS A 38 14.59 6.47 -11.83
C LYS A 38 15.95 6.10 -11.22
N ASP A 39 16.93 6.99 -11.35
CA ASP A 39 18.31 6.86 -10.87
C ASP A 39 18.55 7.44 -9.47
N ASP A 40 17.55 8.08 -8.85
CA ASP A 40 17.65 8.64 -7.50
C ASP A 40 17.49 7.58 -6.41
N ASN A 41 18.53 6.77 -6.22
CA ASN A 41 18.55 5.69 -5.22
C ASN A 41 18.19 6.16 -3.80
N ALA A 42 18.63 7.36 -3.40
CA ALA A 42 18.35 7.90 -2.08
C ALA A 42 16.88 8.34 -1.94
N GLY A 43 16.36 9.04 -2.96
CA GLY A 43 14.95 9.41 -3.03
C GLY A 43 14.05 8.19 -2.97
N TRP A 44 14.37 7.13 -3.72
CA TRP A 44 13.55 5.91 -3.76
C TRP A 44 13.43 5.25 -2.39
N LYS A 45 14.53 5.18 -1.62
CA LYS A 45 14.47 4.62 -0.26
C LYS A 45 13.52 5.41 0.65
N LYS A 46 13.55 6.74 0.59
CA LYS A 46 12.65 7.59 1.37
C LYS A 46 11.20 7.45 0.90
N TYR A 47 10.97 7.53 -0.40
CA TYR A 47 9.64 7.37 -1.00
C TYR A 47 8.98 6.04 -0.57
N LEU A 48 9.73 4.93 -0.63
CA LEU A 48 9.20 3.63 -0.25
C LEU A 48 8.85 3.54 1.25
N GLN A 49 9.64 4.16 2.12
CA GLN A 49 9.31 4.22 3.56
C GLN A 49 7.99 4.96 3.79
N GLU A 50 7.76 6.07 3.09
CA GLU A 50 6.52 6.85 3.20
C GLU A 50 5.32 6.08 2.65
N VAL A 51 5.45 5.47 1.45
CA VAL A 51 4.39 4.65 0.86
C VAL A 51 4.05 3.46 1.76
N VAL A 52 5.05 2.76 2.29
CA VAL A 52 4.82 1.64 3.22
C VAL A 52 4.09 2.12 4.48
N GLY A 53 4.51 3.25 5.05
CA GLY A 53 3.87 3.86 6.21
C GLY A 53 2.38 4.19 5.98
N GLN A 54 2.05 4.72 4.80
CA GLN A 54 0.67 5.00 4.40
C GLN A 54 -0.18 3.73 4.18
N ASN A 55 0.45 2.58 3.99
CA ASN A 55 -0.22 1.35 3.60
C ASN A 55 -0.20 0.26 4.67
N LEU A 56 0.30 0.52 5.89
CA LEU A 56 0.39 -0.49 6.97
C LEU A 56 -0.95 -1.19 7.27
N GLY A 57 -2.07 -0.46 7.27
CA GLY A 57 -3.40 -1.00 7.54
C GLY A 57 -3.44 -1.89 8.80
N THR A 58 -3.75 -3.18 8.64
CA THR A 58 -3.85 -4.15 9.76
C THR A 58 -2.51 -4.74 10.21
N THR A 59 -1.39 -4.31 9.62
CA THR A 59 -0.06 -4.78 9.99
C THR A 59 0.28 -4.33 11.41
N THR A 60 0.63 -5.29 12.27
CA THR A 60 0.92 -5.07 13.70
C THR A 60 2.42 -5.08 14.02
N ASN A 61 3.23 -5.64 13.12
CA ASN A 61 4.69 -5.72 13.26
C ASN A 61 5.39 -4.76 12.29
N SER A 62 6.69 -4.56 12.46
CA SER A 62 7.49 -3.83 11.47
C SER A 62 7.42 -4.52 10.10
N PRO A 63 7.07 -3.81 9.02
CA PRO A 63 7.00 -4.38 7.69
C PRO A 63 8.39 -4.79 7.18
N PHE A 64 8.44 -5.86 6.39
CA PHE A 64 9.65 -6.26 5.68
C PHE A 64 9.70 -5.51 4.35
N LEU A 65 10.56 -4.50 4.25
CA LEU A 65 10.78 -3.74 3.03
C LEU A 65 11.91 -4.36 2.21
N TYR A 66 11.57 -4.82 1.02
CA TYR A 66 12.48 -5.36 0.02
C TYR A 66 12.65 -4.38 -1.13
N TYR A 67 13.89 -3.97 -1.34
CA TYR A 67 14.25 -2.88 -2.24
C TYR A 67 15.32 -3.33 -3.23
N LEU A 68 15.12 -2.96 -4.49
CA LEU A 68 16.18 -3.03 -5.51
C LEU A 68 16.65 -1.61 -5.85
N PRO A 69 17.96 -1.35 -5.89
CA PRO A 69 18.47 -0.08 -6.38
C PRO A 69 18.11 0.14 -7.86
N PRO A 70 18.32 1.35 -8.40
CA PRO A 70 18.20 1.57 -9.83
C PRO A 70 19.00 0.54 -10.64
N GLU A 71 18.45 0.12 -11.79
CA GLU A 71 19.10 -0.86 -12.66
C GLU A 71 20.44 -0.36 -13.24
N SER A 72 20.66 0.96 -13.24
CA SER A 72 21.93 1.60 -13.61
C SER A 72 23.01 1.50 -12.53
N ASP A 73 22.69 1.04 -11.33
CA ASP A 73 23.66 0.82 -10.25
C ASP A 73 24.61 -0.33 -10.63
N ALA A 74 25.93 -0.12 -10.48
CA ALA A 74 26.92 -1.13 -10.84
C ALA A 74 26.79 -2.43 -10.03
N GLU A 75 26.24 -2.35 -8.82
CA GLU A 75 26.00 -3.47 -7.91
C GLU A 75 24.58 -4.04 -8.03
N PHE A 76 23.82 -3.67 -9.07
CA PHE A 76 22.44 -4.08 -9.24
C PHE A 76 22.28 -5.61 -9.22
N ALA A 77 23.11 -6.35 -9.97
CA ALA A 77 23.03 -7.80 -10.04
C ALA A 77 23.24 -8.46 -8.66
N GLY A 78 24.28 -8.05 -7.92
CA GLY A 78 24.51 -8.54 -6.57
C GLY A 78 23.41 -8.15 -5.59
N SER A 79 22.83 -6.97 -5.74
CA SER A 79 21.69 -6.52 -4.93
C SER A 79 20.44 -7.34 -5.22
N TYR A 80 20.19 -7.66 -6.50
CA TYR A 80 19.11 -8.53 -6.93
C TYR A 80 19.21 -9.92 -6.30
N GLU A 81 20.37 -10.57 -6.41
CA GLU A 81 20.59 -11.91 -5.85
C GLU A 81 20.41 -11.93 -4.33
N ARG A 82 21.03 -10.98 -3.62
CA ARG A 82 20.87 -10.86 -2.15
C ARG A 82 19.42 -10.65 -1.75
N GLN A 83 18.69 -9.81 -2.50
CA GLN A 83 17.31 -9.51 -2.20
C GLN A 83 16.40 -10.71 -2.46
N LEU A 84 16.64 -11.44 -3.56
CA LEU A 84 15.92 -12.66 -3.90
C LEU A 84 16.11 -13.72 -2.81
N GLU A 85 17.34 -13.97 -2.38
CA GLU A 85 17.64 -14.95 -1.33
C GLU A 85 17.08 -14.54 0.04
N SER A 86 17.09 -13.23 0.35
CA SER A 86 16.45 -12.71 1.56
C SER A 86 14.94 -12.99 1.58
N VAL A 87 14.26 -12.77 0.45
CA VAL A 87 12.82 -13.00 0.32
C VAL A 87 12.51 -14.49 0.39
N LYS A 88 13.22 -15.33 -0.35
CA LYS A 88 13.06 -16.80 -0.28
C LYS A 88 13.25 -17.32 1.14
N THR A 89 14.27 -16.83 1.85
CA THR A 89 14.53 -17.22 3.24
C THR A 89 13.37 -16.83 4.16
N ALA A 90 12.81 -15.64 4.00
CA ALA A 90 11.65 -15.20 4.79
C ALA A 90 10.40 -16.04 4.48
N LEU A 91 10.14 -16.31 3.20
CA LEU A 91 9.02 -17.15 2.77
C LEU A 91 9.16 -18.60 3.27
N ALA A 92 10.36 -19.18 3.19
CA ALA A 92 10.65 -20.53 3.68
C ALA A 92 10.47 -20.68 5.20
N ARG A 93 10.67 -19.60 5.97
CA ARG A 93 10.41 -19.57 7.42
C ARG A 93 8.93 -19.44 7.77
N GLY A 94 8.08 -19.13 6.79
CA GLY A 94 6.66 -18.85 7.00
C GLY A 94 6.43 -17.46 7.56
N VAL A 95 5.86 -16.57 6.74
CA VAL A 95 5.52 -15.21 7.15
C VAL A 95 4.22 -15.24 7.95
N GLN A 96 4.26 -14.73 9.17
CA GLN A 96 3.12 -14.83 10.09
C GLN A 96 2.01 -13.82 9.71
N PRO A 97 0.73 -14.14 9.99
CA PRO A 97 -0.36 -13.18 9.85
C PRO A 97 -0.11 -11.88 10.62
N GLY A 98 -0.62 -10.76 10.11
CA GLY A 98 -0.36 -9.42 10.67
C GLY A 98 0.99 -8.82 10.24
N ASN A 99 1.78 -9.51 9.43
CA ASN A 99 2.97 -8.95 8.78
C ASN A 99 2.66 -8.39 7.39
N MET A 100 3.56 -7.52 6.92
CA MET A 100 3.60 -7.03 5.55
C MET A 100 4.95 -7.32 4.90
N LEU A 101 4.91 -7.80 3.66
CA LEU A 101 6.04 -7.80 2.74
C LEU A 101 5.84 -6.67 1.72
N ALA A 102 6.68 -5.65 1.77
CA ALA A 102 6.64 -4.54 0.83
C ALA A 102 7.77 -4.68 -0.19
N PHE A 103 7.44 -4.58 -1.47
CA PHE A 103 8.36 -4.69 -2.59
C PHE A 103 8.32 -3.39 -3.38
N GLY A 104 9.46 -2.74 -3.56
CA GLY A 104 9.53 -1.50 -4.34
C GLY A 104 10.89 -1.24 -4.97
N SER A 105 10.87 -0.62 -6.15
CA SER A 105 12.08 -0.21 -6.87
C SER A 105 11.72 0.69 -8.05
N SER A 106 12.66 1.52 -8.48
CA SER A 106 12.60 2.19 -9.79
C SER A 106 12.76 1.21 -10.96
N ALA A 107 13.34 0.04 -10.73
CA ALA A 107 13.43 -1.09 -11.67
C ALA A 107 12.23 -2.03 -11.50
N SER A 108 11.01 -1.50 -11.66
CA SER A 108 9.74 -2.19 -11.39
C SER A 108 9.66 -3.61 -11.99
N SER A 109 9.99 -3.77 -13.28
CA SER A 109 9.92 -5.08 -13.93
C SER A 109 10.90 -6.10 -13.33
N LYS A 110 12.08 -5.66 -12.88
CA LYS A 110 13.03 -6.52 -12.15
C LYS A 110 12.53 -6.87 -10.76
N MET A 111 11.86 -5.94 -10.07
CA MET A 111 11.22 -6.27 -8.79
C MET A 111 10.11 -7.32 -8.99
N ALA A 112 9.33 -7.20 -10.06
CA ALA A 112 8.33 -8.21 -10.40
C ALA A 112 8.98 -9.55 -10.79
N ASP A 113 10.18 -9.58 -11.39
CA ASP A 113 10.91 -10.82 -11.72
C ASP A 113 11.37 -11.50 -10.44
N LEU A 114 11.82 -10.71 -9.47
CA LEU A 114 12.21 -11.17 -8.14
C LEU A 114 11.02 -11.78 -7.40
N ILE A 115 9.85 -11.13 -7.44
CA ILE A 115 8.62 -11.67 -6.82
C ILE A 115 8.24 -13.00 -7.48
N ASP A 116 8.23 -13.09 -8.82
CA ASP A 116 7.96 -14.37 -9.52
C ASP A 116 8.93 -15.46 -9.05
N ALA A 117 10.23 -15.18 -9.06
CA ALA A 117 11.24 -16.14 -8.68
C ALA A 117 11.13 -16.58 -7.20
N ALA A 118 10.80 -15.66 -6.29
CA ALA A 118 10.73 -15.95 -4.86
C ALA A 118 9.45 -16.71 -4.46
N PHE A 119 8.33 -16.46 -5.15
CA PHE A 119 7.01 -16.99 -4.77
C PHE A 119 6.67 -18.35 -5.43
N LYS A 120 7.54 -18.87 -6.30
CA LYS A 120 7.35 -20.17 -6.99
C LYS A 120 6.99 -21.31 -6.03
N ASP A 121 7.75 -21.43 -4.95
CA ASP A 121 7.62 -22.55 -4.00
C ASP A 121 6.70 -22.25 -2.81
N VAL A 122 6.03 -21.07 -2.80
CA VAL A 122 5.07 -20.73 -1.76
C VAL A 122 3.79 -21.53 -1.99
N ALA A 123 3.37 -22.31 -0.99
CA ALA A 123 2.15 -23.10 -1.06
C ALA A 123 0.91 -22.20 -1.21
N PRO A 124 -0.12 -22.62 -1.97
CA PRO A 124 -1.41 -21.94 -1.99
C PRO A 124 -1.95 -21.71 -0.59
N ASP A 125 -2.63 -20.58 -0.38
CA ASP A 125 -3.27 -20.21 0.89
C ASP A 125 -2.39 -20.14 2.15
N SER A 126 -1.07 -20.31 2.03
CA SER A 126 -0.14 -20.32 3.18
C SER A 126 0.11 -18.93 3.78
N MET A 127 -0.27 -17.86 3.08
CA MET A 127 -0.04 -16.47 3.48
C MET A 127 -1.31 -15.74 3.95
N LYS A 128 -2.32 -16.47 4.41
CA LYS A 128 -3.56 -15.86 4.93
C LYS A 128 -3.26 -14.87 6.06
N GLY A 129 -3.81 -13.66 5.94
CA GLY A 129 -3.58 -12.57 6.90
C GLY A 129 -2.22 -11.88 6.78
N VAL A 130 -1.39 -12.25 5.79
CA VAL A 130 -0.20 -11.50 5.39
C VAL A 130 -0.59 -10.50 4.31
N ARG A 131 -0.01 -9.31 4.37
CA ARG A 131 -0.17 -8.28 3.32
C ARG A 131 1.05 -8.26 2.42
N VAL A 132 0.83 -8.19 1.12
CA VAL A 132 1.90 -8.01 0.13
C VAL A 132 1.65 -6.72 -0.61
N LEU A 133 2.54 -5.75 -0.41
CA LEU A 133 2.48 -4.44 -1.03
C LEU A 133 3.49 -4.38 -2.19
N PHE A 134 3.01 -4.15 -3.40
CA PHE A 134 3.84 -3.89 -4.56
C PHE A 134 3.79 -2.41 -4.94
N ILE A 135 4.96 -1.78 -5.00
CA ILE A 135 5.15 -0.37 -5.34
C ILE A 135 5.97 -0.30 -6.62
N GLY A 136 5.33 0.05 -7.73
CA GLY A 136 5.97 -0.03 -9.04
C GLY A 136 5.10 0.49 -10.18
N ASN A 137 5.45 0.13 -11.40
CA ASN A 137 4.75 0.57 -12.60
C ASN A 137 3.44 -0.21 -12.77
N ALA A 138 2.38 0.46 -13.24
CA ALA A 138 1.08 -0.15 -13.49
C ALA A 138 1.12 -1.36 -14.45
N VAL A 139 2.07 -1.36 -15.40
CA VAL A 139 2.24 -2.46 -16.37
C VAL A 139 2.64 -3.78 -15.73
N ASP A 140 3.29 -3.75 -14.56
CA ASP A 140 3.72 -4.95 -13.84
C ASP A 140 2.66 -5.47 -12.84
N ASN A 141 1.65 -4.65 -12.52
CA ASN A 141 0.65 -4.94 -11.49
C ASN A 141 -0.06 -6.28 -11.71
N ALA A 142 -0.67 -6.48 -12.88
CA ALA A 142 -1.46 -7.68 -13.16
C ALA A 142 -0.62 -8.97 -13.05
N ARG A 143 0.65 -8.89 -13.44
CA ARG A 143 1.61 -10.00 -13.34
C ARG A 143 1.88 -10.35 -11.88
N VAL A 144 2.24 -9.35 -11.06
CA VAL A 144 2.52 -9.54 -9.64
C VAL A 144 1.28 -10.03 -8.89
N GLN A 145 0.12 -9.45 -9.18
CA GLN A 145 -1.15 -9.87 -8.58
C GLN A 145 -1.44 -11.35 -8.82
N THR A 146 -1.23 -11.84 -10.05
CA THR A 146 -1.46 -13.24 -10.43
C THR A 146 -0.53 -14.21 -9.68
N ILE A 147 0.69 -13.78 -9.36
CA ILE A 147 1.65 -14.57 -8.58
C ILE A 147 1.24 -14.66 -7.10
N VAL A 148 0.82 -13.54 -6.53
CA VAL A 148 0.63 -13.36 -5.09
C VAL A 148 -0.76 -13.84 -4.61
N GLN A 149 -1.82 -13.51 -5.36
CA GLN A 149 -3.20 -13.81 -4.93
C GLN A 149 -3.46 -15.30 -4.62
N PRO A 150 -2.97 -16.27 -5.41
CA PRO A 150 -3.17 -17.70 -5.10
C PRO A 150 -2.54 -18.15 -3.77
N LYS A 151 -1.63 -17.35 -3.19
CA LYS A 151 -0.98 -17.67 -1.91
C LYS A 151 -1.84 -17.25 -0.71
N GLY A 152 -2.98 -16.59 -0.94
CA GLY A 152 -3.92 -16.15 0.09
C GLY A 152 -3.53 -14.86 0.80
N ALA A 153 -2.49 -14.16 0.33
CA ALA A 153 -2.10 -12.85 0.86
C ALA A 153 -3.05 -11.74 0.38
N GLU A 154 -3.22 -10.71 1.20
CA GLU A 154 -3.86 -9.46 0.78
C GLU A 154 -2.90 -8.69 -0.12
N TYR A 155 -3.20 -8.64 -1.41
CA TYR A 155 -2.39 -7.92 -2.39
C TYR A 155 -2.80 -6.44 -2.48
N ILE A 156 -1.82 -5.55 -2.35
CA ILE A 156 -1.99 -4.10 -2.48
C ILE A 156 -1.03 -3.61 -3.56
N PHE A 157 -1.55 -2.81 -4.49
CA PHE A 157 -0.75 -2.16 -5.51
C PHE A 157 -0.74 -0.65 -5.30
N VAL A 158 0.45 -0.06 -5.34
CA VAL A 158 0.66 1.38 -5.42
C VAL A 158 1.47 1.68 -6.68
N GLU A 159 0.88 2.46 -7.57
CA GLU A 159 1.60 2.96 -8.73
C GLU A 159 2.66 3.97 -8.30
N ALA A 160 3.90 3.76 -8.73
CA ALA A 160 4.97 4.73 -8.56
C ALA A 160 4.89 5.76 -9.71
N LYS A 161 4.42 6.96 -9.39
CA LYS A 161 4.17 8.05 -10.34
C LYS A 161 4.62 9.39 -9.81
#